data_AF-A0AAW5VPL4-F1
#
_entry.id   AF-A0AAW5VPL4-F1
#
_cell.length_a   1.000
_cell.length_b   1.000
_cell.length_c   1.000
_cell.angle_alpha   90.00
_cell.angle_beta   90.00
_cell.angle_gamma   90.00
#
_symmetry.space_group_name_H-M   'P 1'
#
loop_
_entity.id
_entity.type
_entity.pdbx_description
1 polymer ?
#
loop_
_entity_poly.entity_id
_entity_poly.type
_entity_poly.pdbx_seq_one_letter_code
_entity_poly.pdbx_strand_id
1 'polypeptide(L)'
;MIKYQFAILFIISFGLHANPILDESADDILRAIRLSRIPSIITSLEERAIQKMETNDLLSAREDLKKAIQLKHAIGMKESEGNASLLLQISKLESRLGNRCEANQYSHLAKRIALRIGVNLGAVALERATVSETRKPEGCIEVSWLKE
;
A
#
# COMPACT_ATOMS: atom_id res chain seq x y z
N MET A 1 2.84 -18.65 -44.40
CA MET A 1 3.31 -18.70 -42.99
C MET A 1 3.77 -17.35 -42.41
N ILE A 2 3.80 -16.24 -43.16
CA ILE A 2 4.29 -14.93 -42.67
C ILE A 2 3.21 -14.10 -41.93
N LYS A 3 1.91 -14.33 -42.17
CA LYS A 3 0.84 -13.50 -41.61
C LYS A 3 0.63 -13.64 -40.09
N TYR A 4 1.00 -14.79 -39.50
CA TYR A 4 0.83 -15.02 -38.06
C TYR A 4 1.95 -14.45 -37.19
N GLN A 5 3.12 -14.13 -37.76
CA GLN A 5 4.24 -13.57 -36.99
C GLN A 5 4.01 -12.11 -36.58
N PHE A 6 3.31 -11.32 -37.41
CA PHE A 6 2.98 -9.93 -37.06
C PHE A 6 1.98 -9.84 -35.90
N ALA A 7 1.04 -10.78 -35.80
CA ALA A 7 0.06 -10.81 -34.70
C ALA A 7 0.74 -11.08 -33.34
N ILE A 8 1.76 -11.93 -33.30
CA ILE A 8 2.49 -12.26 -32.08
C ILE A 8 3.35 -11.07 -31.61
N LEU A 9 4.02 -10.36 -32.54
CA LEU A 9 4.82 -9.17 -32.20
C LEU A 9 3.96 -8.01 -31.66
N PHE A 10 2.74 -7.83 -32.18
CA PHE A 10 1.84 -6.78 -31.69
C PHE A 10 1.37 -7.03 -30.25
N ILE A 11 1.08 -8.29 -29.89
CA ILE A 11 0.64 -8.65 -28.53
C ILE A 11 1.77 -8.45 -27.50
N ILE A 12 3.01 -8.78 -27.86
CA ILE A 12 4.16 -8.64 -26.96
C ILE A 12 4.52 -7.15 -26.72
N SER A 13 4.24 -6.28 -27.69
CA SER A 13 4.63 -4.86 -27.63
C SER A 13 3.83 -4.03 -26.62
N PHE A 14 2.60 -4.42 -26.28
CA PHE A 14 1.78 -3.71 -25.30
C PHE A 14 2.01 -4.17 -23.84
N GLY A 15 2.75 -5.26 -23.63
CA GLY A 15 2.92 -5.88 -22.30
C GLY A 15 4.13 -5.39 -21.49
N LEU A 16 5.04 -4.61 -22.07
CA LEU A 16 6.29 -4.17 -21.43
C LEU A 16 6.35 -2.65 -21.27
N HIS A 17 5.35 -2.07 -20.61
CA HIS A 17 5.50 -0.71 -20.07
C HIS A 17 6.01 -0.81 -18.63
N ALA A 18 7.32 -1.03 -18.48
CA ALA A 18 7.97 -0.83 -17.19
C ALA A 18 8.00 0.67 -16.92
N ASN A 19 7.35 1.12 -15.85
CA ASN A 19 7.40 2.50 -15.39
C ASN A 19 8.62 2.64 -14.45
N PRO A 20 9.77 3.14 -14.93
CA PRO A 20 11.04 3.11 -14.17
C PRO A 20 10.96 3.95 -12.89
N ILE A 21 10.09 4.96 -12.87
CA ILE A 21 9.85 5.84 -11.72
C ILE A 21 9.34 5.06 -10.50
N LEU A 22 8.58 3.98 -10.70
CA LEU A 22 7.99 3.23 -9.60
C LEU A 22 9.02 2.34 -8.88
N ASP A 23 10.18 2.12 -9.50
CA ASP A 23 11.27 1.30 -8.96
C ASP A 23 12.26 2.14 -8.14
N GLU A 24 12.17 3.46 -8.22
CA GLU A 24 12.93 4.39 -7.39
C GLU A 24 12.46 4.37 -5.92
N SER A 25 13.31 4.87 -5.02
CA SER A 25 12.96 5.03 -3.61
C SER A 25 11.92 6.13 -3.43
N ALA A 26 11.15 6.11 -2.34
CA ALA A 26 10.16 7.15 -2.06
C ALA A 26 10.82 8.55 -1.98
N ASP A 27 12.02 8.65 -1.41
CA ASP A 27 12.77 9.91 -1.30
C ASP A 27 13.21 10.44 -2.67
N ASP A 28 13.65 9.55 -3.57
CA ASP A 28 14.05 9.94 -4.93
C ASP A 28 12.85 10.43 -5.74
N ILE A 29 11.71 9.73 -5.64
CA ILE A 29 10.44 10.15 -6.25
C ILE A 29 10.04 11.56 -5.75
N LEU A 30 10.15 11.81 -4.45
CA LEU A 30 9.82 13.12 -3.86
C LEU A 30 10.74 14.24 -4.34
N ARG A 31 12.01 13.93 -4.65
CA ARG A 31 12.98 14.92 -5.16
C ARG A 31 12.87 15.15 -6.66
N ALA A 32 12.63 14.10 -7.43
CA ALA A 32 12.62 14.15 -8.89
C ALA A 32 11.30 14.67 -9.46
N ILE A 33 10.19 14.54 -8.73
CA ILE A 33 8.85 14.72 -9.27
C ILE A 33 8.10 15.84 -8.56
N ARG A 34 7.31 16.59 -9.35
CA ARG A 34 6.44 17.65 -8.82
C ARG A 34 5.39 17.05 -7.89
N LEU A 35 5.12 17.74 -6.78
CA LEU A 35 4.12 17.33 -5.78
C LEU A 35 2.74 17.01 -6.38
N SER A 36 2.33 17.72 -7.44
CA SER A 36 1.06 17.48 -8.14
C SER A 36 0.96 16.14 -8.87
N ARG A 37 2.08 15.49 -9.21
CA ARG A 37 2.11 14.16 -9.84
C ARG A 37 2.24 13.02 -8.85
N ILE A 38 2.57 13.29 -7.59
CA ILE A 38 2.69 12.24 -6.57
C ILE A 38 1.39 11.44 -6.39
N PRO A 39 0.18 12.03 -6.40
CA PRO A 39 -1.06 11.26 -6.33
C PRO A 39 -1.19 10.22 -7.44
N SER A 40 -0.82 10.56 -8.69
CA SER A 40 -0.86 9.60 -9.80
C SER A 40 0.14 8.46 -9.61
N ILE A 41 1.32 8.73 -9.06
CA ILE A 41 2.32 7.70 -8.78
C ILE A 41 1.85 6.77 -7.68
N ILE A 42 1.22 7.32 -6.63
CA ILE A 42 0.62 6.54 -5.56
C ILE A 42 -0.42 5.58 -6.15
N THR A 43 -1.34 6.06 -7.00
CA THR A 43 -2.32 5.19 -7.66
C THR A 43 -1.66 4.09 -8.50
N SER A 44 -0.62 4.41 -9.27
CA SER A 44 0.12 3.41 -10.03
C SER A 44 0.85 2.38 -9.15
N LEU A 45 1.37 2.78 -7.98
CA LEU A 45 1.94 1.85 -7.00
C LEU A 45 0.86 0.94 -6.40
N GLU A 46 -0.33 1.47 -6.11
CA GLU A 46 -1.47 0.71 -5.60
C GLU A 46 -1.94 -0.35 -6.60
N GLU A 47 -2.14 0.04 -7.87
CA GLU A 47 -2.51 -0.88 -8.95
C GLU A 47 -1.46 -1.98 -9.16
N ARG A 48 -0.17 -1.60 -9.17
CA ARG A 48 0.92 -2.56 -9.31
C ARG A 48 1.01 -3.52 -8.11
N ALA A 49 0.77 -3.03 -6.90
CA ALA A 49 0.71 -3.87 -5.72
C ALA A 49 -0.43 -4.90 -5.81
N ILE A 50 -1.62 -4.50 -6.27
CA ILE A 50 -2.76 -5.41 -6.47
C ILE A 50 -2.40 -6.50 -7.50
N GLN A 51 -1.82 -6.11 -8.64
CA GLN A 51 -1.38 -7.06 -9.67
C GLN A 51 -0.32 -8.05 -9.12
N LYS A 52 0.62 -7.57 -8.31
CA LYS A 52 1.62 -8.41 -7.64
C LYS A 52 0.99 -9.35 -6.61
N MET A 53 -0.04 -8.91 -5.89
CA MET A 53 -0.79 -9.77 -4.98
C MET A 53 -1.56 -10.87 -5.72
N GLU A 54 -2.09 -10.60 -6.91
CA GLU A 54 -2.77 -11.59 -7.76
C GLU A 54 -1.80 -12.62 -8.34
N THR A 55 -0.59 -12.19 -8.70
CA THR A 55 0.49 -13.06 -9.21
C THR A 55 1.30 -13.74 -8.10
N ASN A 56 0.86 -13.61 -6.84
CA ASN A 56 1.48 -14.18 -5.63
C ASN A 56 2.90 -13.67 -5.32
N ASP A 57 3.33 -12.55 -5.92
CA ASP A 57 4.55 -11.84 -5.57
C ASP A 57 4.31 -10.90 -4.37
N LEU A 58 4.11 -11.50 -3.21
CA LEU A 58 3.69 -10.80 -1.99
C LEU A 58 4.78 -9.88 -1.41
N LEU A 59 6.06 -10.20 -1.64
CA LEU A 59 7.18 -9.39 -1.13
C LEU A 59 7.30 -8.08 -1.92
N SER A 60 7.25 -8.16 -3.25
CA SER A 60 7.29 -6.96 -4.09
C SER A 60 6.02 -6.12 -3.92
N ALA A 61 4.86 -6.74 -3.69
CA ALA A 61 3.62 -6.02 -3.37
C ALA A 61 3.74 -5.23 -2.06
N ARG A 62 4.43 -5.80 -1.06
CA ARG A 62 4.66 -5.14 0.23
C ARG A 62 5.48 -3.87 0.02
N GLU A 63 6.55 -3.93 -0.74
CA GLU A 63 7.41 -2.77 -1.01
C GLU A 63 6.64 -1.64 -1.72
N ASP A 64 5.79 -1.98 -2.69
CA ASP A 64 4.96 -1.00 -3.39
C ASP A 64 3.94 -0.31 -2.47
N LEU A 65 3.27 -1.08 -1.60
CA LEU A 65 2.37 -0.51 -0.59
C LEU A 65 3.10 0.37 0.43
N LYS A 66 4.30 -0.04 0.88
CA LYS A 66 5.12 0.77 1.79
C LYS A 66 5.51 2.11 1.15
N LYS A 67 5.96 2.08 -0.11
CA LYS A 67 6.28 3.28 -0.89
C LYS A 67 5.06 4.18 -1.04
N ALA A 68 3.90 3.63 -1.37
CA ALA A 68 2.65 4.39 -1.49
C ALA A 68 2.27 5.09 -0.17
N ILE A 69 2.40 4.41 0.98
CA ILE A 69 2.13 4.98 2.31
C ILE A 69 3.12 6.10 2.64
N GLN A 70 4.42 5.90 2.40
CA GLN A 70 5.46 6.92 2.61
C GLN A 70 5.20 8.17 1.78
N LEU A 71 4.86 8.00 0.50
CA LEU A 71 4.50 9.12 -0.37
C LEU A 71 3.26 9.87 0.13
N LYS A 72 2.22 9.16 0.58
CA LYS A 72 1.04 9.80 1.21
C LYS A 72 1.40 10.58 2.48
N HIS A 73 2.30 10.05 3.30
CA HIS A 73 2.79 10.76 4.48
C HIS A 73 3.55 12.04 4.11
N ALA A 74 4.45 11.97 3.13
CA ALA A 74 5.26 13.10 2.69
C ALA A 74 4.44 14.25 2.09
N ILE A 75 3.34 13.95 1.40
CA ILE A 75 2.41 14.98 0.88
C ILE A 75 1.36 15.45 1.89
N GLY A 76 1.49 15.06 3.17
CA GLY A 76 0.57 15.47 4.23
C GLY A 76 -0.78 14.74 4.26
N MET A 77 -0.94 13.67 3.48
CA MET A 77 -2.17 12.86 3.40
C MET A 77 -2.17 11.67 4.39
N LYS A 78 -1.42 11.77 5.50
CA LYS A 78 -1.30 10.70 6.51
C LYS A 78 -2.63 10.36 7.20
N GLU A 79 -3.45 11.36 7.48
CA GLU A 79 -4.79 11.20 8.07
C GLU A 79 -5.87 11.27 6.98
N SER A 80 -5.72 10.52 5.90
CA SER A 80 -6.72 10.44 4.82
C SER A 80 -7.37 9.06 4.75
N GLU A 81 -8.60 9.01 4.22
CA GLU A 81 -9.30 7.74 3.95
C GLU A 81 -8.45 6.83 3.05
N GLY A 82 -7.80 7.40 2.02
CA GLY A 82 -6.91 6.67 1.14
C GLY A 82 -5.73 6.03 1.87
N ASN A 83 -5.15 6.71 2.87
CA ASN A 83 -4.09 6.13 3.69
C ASN A 83 -4.61 5.00 4.60
N ALA A 84 -5.80 5.18 5.19
CA ALA A 84 -6.43 4.14 6.00
C ALA A 84 -6.72 2.87 5.17
N SER A 85 -7.18 3.02 3.93
CA SER A 85 -7.37 1.92 2.99
C SER A 85 -6.05 1.18 2.71
N LEU A 86 -4.97 1.93 2.43
CA LEU A 86 -3.65 1.33 2.20
C LEU A 86 -3.12 0.56 3.41
N LEU A 87 -3.29 1.11 4.61
CA LEU A 87 -2.91 0.45 5.85
C LEU A 87 -3.70 -0.85 6.09
N LEU A 88 -4.97 -0.93 5.67
CA LEU A 88 -5.71 -2.18 5.68
C LEU A 88 -5.22 -3.18 4.64
N GLN A 89 -4.85 -2.71 3.44
CA GLN A 89 -4.33 -3.58 2.39
C GLN A 89 -3.00 -4.22 2.81
N ILE A 90 -2.06 -3.42 3.33
CA ILE A 90 -0.78 -3.93 3.82
C ILE A 90 -0.97 -4.83 5.05
N SER A 91 -1.94 -4.54 5.94
CA SER A 91 -2.31 -5.43 7.06
C SER A 91 -2.73 -6.83 6.59
N LYS A 92 -3.58 -6.89 5.56
CA LYS A 92 -4.00 -8.17 4.94
C LYS A 92 -2.82 -8.88 4.29
N LEU A 93 -1.94 -8.14 3.62
CA LEU A 93 -0.75 -8.68 2.98
C LEU A 93 0.22 -9.27 4.02
N GLU A 94 0.50 -8.56 5.10
CA GLU A 94 1.35 -9.05 6.19
C GLU A 94 0.76 -10.30 6.86
N SER A 95 -0.58 -10.34 7.00
CA SER A 95 -1.25 -11.54 7.52
C SER A 95 -1.03 -12.75 6.60
N ARG A 96 -1.03 -12.56 5.27
CA ARG A 96 -0.73 -13.61 4.30
C ARG A 96 0.73 -14.06 4.34
N LEU A 97 1.64 -13.14 4.65
CA LEU A 97 3.07 -13.40 4.80
C LEU A 97 3.44 -14.03 6.16
N GLY A 98 2.47 -14.20 7.06
CA GLY A 98 2.69 -14.77 8.40
C GLY A 98 3.11 -13.74 9.47
N ASN A 99 3.26 -12.47 9.09
CA ASN A 99 3.69 -11.37 9.96
C ASN A 99 2.53 -10.80 10.79
N ARG A 100 2.00 -11.62 11.72
CA ARG A 100 0.81 -11.28 12.51
C ARG A 100 0.95 -10.01 13.35
N CYS A 101 2.13 -9.76 13.92
CA CYS A 101 2.40 -8.56 14.71
C CYS A 101 2.28 -7.28 13.88
N GLU A 102 2.95 -7.24 12.72
CA GLU A 102 2.94 -6.08 11.82
C GLU A 102 1.54 -5.86 11.24
N ALA A 103 0.87 -6.96 10.84
CA ALA A 103 -0.50 -6.92 10.35
C ALA A 103 -1.45 -6.25 11.35
N ASN A 104 -1.39 -6.64 12.63
CA ASN A 104 -2.22 -6.06 13.67
C ASN A 104 -1.92 -4.57 13.85
N GLN A 105 -0.65 -4.16 13.84
CA GLN A 105 -0.27 -2.76 13.98
C GLN A 105 -0.84 -1.90 12.85
N TYR A 106 -0.70 -2.32 11.58
CA TYR A 106 -1.29 -1.58 10.46
C TYR A 106 -2.82 -1.52 10.55
N SER A 107 -3.47 -2.61 11.00
CA SER A 107 -4.92 -2.62 11.22
C SER A 107 -5.34 -1.61 12.29
N HIS A 108 -4.62 -1.55 13.42
CA HIS A 108 -4.89 -0.59 14.48
C HIS A 108 -4.68 0.86 14.04
N LEU A 109 -3.62 1.13 13.26
CA LEU A 109 -3.36 2.45 12.69
C LEU A 109 -4.46 2.87 11.72
N ALA A 110 -4.87 1.98 10.80
CA ALA A 110 -5.98 2.25 9.88
C ALA A 110 -7.27 2.59 10.63
N LYS A 111 -7.61 1.82 11.67
CA LYS A 111 -8.78 2.05 12.52
C LYS A 111 -8.71 3.40 13.23
N ARG A 112 -7.56 3.78 13.79
CA ARG A 112 -7.36 5.06 14.45
C ARG A 112 -7.60 6.24 13.49
N ILE A 113 -7.06 6.15 12.28
CA ILE A 113 -7.24 7.17 11.25
C ILE A 113 -8.72 7.25 10.84
N ALA A 114 -9.36 6.12 10.59
CA ALA A 114 -10.78 6.08 10.21
C ALA A 114 -11.70 6.69 11.27
N LEU A 115 -11.44 6.39 12.56
CA LEU A 115 -12.15 7.00 13.68
C LEU A 115 -11.95 8.51 13.75
N ARG A 116 -10.73 9.00 13.48
CA ARG A 116 -10.42 10.44 13.49
C ARG A 116 -11.10 11.19 12.36
N ILE A 117 -11.18 10.61 11.17
CA ILE A 117 -11.83 11.23 10.00
C ILE A 117 -13.35 11.06 10.07
N GLY A 118 -13.87 10.13 10.88
CA GLY A 118 -15.30 9.85 10.99
C GLY A 118 -15.86 9.05 9.81
N VAL A 119 -15.00 8.36 9.05
CA VAL A 119 -15.41 7.50 7.94
C VAL A 119 -15.67 6.09 8.45
N ASN A 120 -16.87 5.57 8.18
CA ASN A 120 -17.17 4.16 8.37
C ASN A 120 -16.56 3.39 7.19
N LEU A 121 -15.34 2.87 7.37
CA LEU A 121 -14.77 1.88 6.46
C LEU A 121 -15.75 0.69 6.40
N GLY A 122 -16.57 0.66 5.35
CA GLY A 122 -17.70 -0.26 5.22
C GLY A 122 -17.32 -1.68 5.63
N ALA A 123 -18.00 -2.20 6.66
CA ALA A 123 -17.91 -3.58 7.15
C ALA A 123 -16.68 -4.00 8.00
N VAL A 124 -16.05 -3.11 8.78
CA VAL A 124 -15.43 -3.58 10.03
C VAL A 124 -16.51 -3.55 11.11
N ALA A 125 -17.11 -4.73 11.35
CA ALA A 125 -18.11 -4.91 12.40
C ALA A 125 -17.61 -4.26 13.69
N LEU A 126 -18.34 -3.23 14.06
CA LEU A 126 -18.26 -2.47 15.28
C LEU A 126 -18.60 -3.39 16.45
N GLU A 127 -17.67 -4.25 16.85
CA GLU A 127 -17.62 -4.58 18.26
C GLU A 127 -17.11 -3.33 18.96
N ARG A 128 -18.07 -2.66 19.58
CA ARG A 128 -17.93 -1.62 20.60
C ARG A 128 -17.19 -2.20 21.82
N ALA A 129 -16.06 -2.86 21.60
CA ALA A 129 -15.09 -3.13 22.63
C ALA A 129 -14.49 -1.76 22.93
N THR A 130 -14.88 -1.24 24.09
CA THR A 130 -14.13 -0.25 24.86
C THR A 130 -12.68 -0.19 24.39
N VAL A 131 -12.29 0.99 23.91
CA VAL A 131 -10.90 1.33 23.62
C VAL A 131 -10.13 1.14 24.93
N SER A 132 -9.68 -0.08 25.20
CA SER A 132 -8.61 -0.34 26.13
C SER A 132 -7.36 0.12 25.38
N GLU A 133 -7.00 1.36 25.64
CA GLU A 133 -5.88 2.09 25.08
C GLU A 133 -4.50 1.46 25.40
N THR A 134 -4.46 0.24 25.95
CA THR A 134 -3.27 -0.28 26.65
C THR A 134 -3.06 -1.80 26.55
N ARG A 135 -3.56 -2.48 25.52
CA ARG A 135 -3.03 -3.83 25.21
C ARG A 135 -2.25 -3.80 23.89
N LYS A 136 -1.01 -3.30 23.97
CA LYS A 136 0.03 -3.76 23.03
C LYS A 136 0.04 -5.30 23.13
N PRO A 137 -0.13 -6.04 22.02
CA PRO A 137 0.06 -7.49 22.06
C PRO A 137 1.49 -7.74 22.56
N GLU A 138 1.62 -8.40 23.70
CA GLU A 138 2.90 -8.70 24.35
C GLU A 138 3.85 -9.35 23.34
N GLY A 139 5.03 -8.75 23.16
CA GLY A 139 6.08 -9.26 22.28
C GLY A 139 6.14 -8.71 20.85
N CYS A 140 5.21 -7.83 20.43
CA CYS A 140 5.29 -7.22 19.09
C CYS A 140 6.11 -5.91 19.10
N ILE A 141 7.22 -5.88 18.36
CA ILE A 141 8.05 -4.68 18.14
C ILE A 141 7.29 -3.70 17.23
N GLU A 142 7.28 -2.41 17.57
CA GLU A 142 6.65 -1.36 16.75
C GLU A 142 7.29 -1.28 15.36
N VAL A 143 6.48 -1.11 14.32
CA VAL A 143 6.95 -0.92 12.94
C VAL A 143 7.85 0.31 12.87
N SER A 144 9.16 0.09 12.75
CA SER A 144 10.19 1.14 12.87
C SER A 144 10.18 2.17 11.73
N TRP A 145 9.66 1.81 10.56
CA TRP A 145 9.71 2.67 9.36
C TRP A 145 8.51 3.62 9.23
N LEU A 146 7.53 3.53 10.13
CA LEU A 146 6.35 4.39 10.15
C LEU A 146 6.42 5.50 11.22
N LYS A 147 7.57 5.65 11.89
CA LYS A 147 7.84 6.75 12.83
C LYS A 147 8.16 8.02 12.03
N GLU A 148 7.62 9.13 12.54
CA GLU A 148 7.54 10.48 11.93
C GLU A 148 8.74 10.93 11.09
#